data_AF-A0A520HNC3-F1
#
_entry.id   AF-A0A520HNC3-F1
#
_cell.length_a   1.000
_cell.length_b   1.000
_cell.length_c   1.000
_cell.angle_alpha   90.00
_cell.angle_beta   90.00
_cell.angle_gamma   90.00
#
_symmetry.space_group_name_H-M   'P 1'
#
loop_
_entity.id
_entity.type
_entity.pdbx_description
1 polymer ?
#
loop_
_entity_poly.entity_id
_entity_poly.type
_entity_poly.pdbx_seq_one_letter_code
_entity_poly.pdbx_strand_id
1 'polypeptide(L)'
;MTVITVNLGARTYPIHIRAGLLEDAGDHLAPLARGRTMAIVTDENLSGHLATLQASLTAHGVASEAIVLSPGEGSKSWATLERLCDRLLDIGIERGDHVVALGGG
;
A
#
# COMPACT_ATOMS: atom_id res chain seq x y z
N MET A 1 3.99 5.64 -20.19
CA MET A 1 4.33 4.75 -19.07
C MET A 1 5.84 4.57 -19.09
N THR A 2 6.53 4.96 -18.04
CA THR A 2 7.97 4.72 -17.88
C THR A 2 8.15 3.65 -16.81
N VAL A 3 9.03 2.67 -17.07
CA VAL A 3 9.38 1.63 -16.09
C VAL A 3 10.87 1.68 -15.84
N ILE A 4 11.27 1.85 -14.58
CA ILE A 4 12.67 1.83 -14.14
C ILE A 4 12.90 0.55 -13.34
N THR A 5 13.83 -0.29 -13.76
CA THR A 5 14.22 -1.48 -13.00
C THR A 5 15.32 -1.12 -12.01
N VAL A 6 15.07 -1.32 -10.71
CA VAL A 6 16.07 -1.14 -9.66
C VAL A 6 16.78 -2.47 -9.41
N ASN A 7 18.04 -2.56 -9.82
CA ASN A 7 18.81 -3.80 -9.76
C ASN A 7 19.41 -4.02 -8.35
N LEU A 8 18.78 -4.90 -7.56
CA LEU A 8 19.21 -5.27 -6.19
C LEU A 8 19.45 -6.78 -6.05
N GLY A 9 19.83 -7.44 -7.15
CA GLY A 9 19.99 -8.90 -7.21
C GLY A 9 18.65 -9.61 -7.07
N ALA A 10 18.53 -10.53 -6.10
CA ALA A 10 17.29 -11.26 -5.82
C ALA A 10 16.11 -10.36 -5.39
N ARG A 11 16.37 -9.09 -5.03
CA ARG A 11 15.35 -8.11 -4.63
C ARG A 11 15.08 -7.06 -5.71
N THR A 12 15.40 -7.36 -6.96
CA THR A 12 15.15 -6.44 -8.09
C THR A 12 13.65 -6.19 -8.24
N TYR A 13 13.25 -4.95 -8.43
CA TYR A 13 11.84 -4.56 -8.59
C TYR A 13 11.67 -3.43 -9.61
N PRO A 14 10.50 -3.34 -10.27
CA PRO A 14 10.17 -2.24 -11.16
C PRO A 14 9.59 -1.04 -10.40
N ILE A 15 9.89 0.17 -10.88
CA ILE A 15 9.19 1.40 -10.54
C ILE A 15 8.38 1.82 -11.77
N HIS A 16 7.06 1.85 -11.62
CA HIS A 16 6.14 2.29 -12.67
C HIS A 16 5.81 3.78 -12.48
N ILE A 17 5.96 4.57 -13.55
CA ILE A 17 5.74 6.03 -13.50
C ILE A 17 4.84 6.44 -14.67
N ARG A 18 3.66 6.97 -14.36
CA ARG A 18 2.70 7.52 -15.31
C ARG A 18 1.68 8.41 -14.59
N ALA A 19 1.22 9.48 -15.23
CA ALA A 19 0.07 10.25 -14.74
C ALA A 19 -1.20 9.38 -14.68
N GLY A 20 -1.95 9.48 -13.58
CA GLY A 20 -3.15 8.66 -13.37
C GLY A 20 -2.86 7.18 -13.06
N LEU A 21 -1.62 6.79 -12.75
CA LEU A 21 -1.28 5.37 -12.50
C LEU A 21 -2.07 4.74 -11.35
N LEU A 22 -2.48 5.55 -10.37
CA LEU A 22 -3.22 5.06 -9.20
C LEU A 22 -4.61 4.50 -9.56
N GLU A 23 -5.23 5.01 -10.63
CA GLU A 23 -6.53 4.53 -11.14
C GLU A 23 -6.43 3.10 -11.66
N ASP A 24 -5.25 2.72 -12.15
CA ASP A 24 -4.95 1.40 -12.71
C ASP A 24 -4.03 0.59 -11.78
N ALA A 25 -3.91 0.98 -10.50
CA ALA A 25 -3.03 0.30 -9.54
C ALA A 25 -3.39 -1.19 -9.36
N GLY A 26 -4.66 -1.54 -9.49
CA GLY A 26 -5.15 -2.92 -9.43
C GLY A 26 -4.49 -3.84 -10.47
N ASP A 27 -4.18 -3.36 -11.67
CA ASP A 27 -3.46 -4.14 -12.71
C ASP A 27 -2.10 -4.63 -12.22
N HIS A 28 -1.45 -3.84 -11.36
CA HIS A 28 -0.11 -4.10 -10.86
C HIS A 28 -0.11 -4.82 -9.50
N LEU A 29 -1.11 -4.54 -8.66
CA LEU A 29 -1.17 -5.03 -7.28
C LEU A 29 -1.98 -6.32 -7.13
N ALA A 30 -2.98 -6.58 -7.98
CA ALA A 30 -3.80 -7.78 -7.87
C ALA A 30 -3.01 -9.11 -7.93
N PRO A 31 -1.95 -9.25 -8.76
CA PRO A 31 -1.11 -10.45 -8.75
C PRO A 31 -0.38 -10.68 -7.41
N LEU A 32 -0.17 -9.62 -6.63
CA LEU A 32 0.48 -9.67 -5.32
C LEU A 32 -0.50 -10.03 -4.20
N ALA A 33 -1.79 -9.72 -4.36
CA ALA A 33 -2.80 -9.92 -3.32
C ALA A 33 -3.00 -11.39 -2.94
N ARG A 34 -2.80 -12.33 -3.87
CA ARG A 34 -2.91 -13.80 -3.63
C ARG A 34 -4.24 -14.21 -2.97
N GLY A 35 -5.33 -13.49 -3.28
CA GLY A 35 -6.66 -13.74 -2.70
C GLY A 35 -6.84 -13.27 -1.25
N ARG A 36 -5.89 -12.50 -0.70
CA ARG A 36 -5.94 -11.94 0.65
C ARG A 36 -6.20 -10.43 0.63
N THR A 37 -6.71 -9.91 1.74
CA THR A 37 -6.93 -8.48 1.92
C THR A 37 -5.60 -7.74 1.94
N MET A 38 -5.44 -6.71 1.11
CA MET A 38 -4.26 -5.85 1.13
C MET A 38 -4.40 -4.79 2.22
N ALA A 39 -3.47 -4.76 3.17
CA ALA A 39 -3.38 -3.67 4.14
C ALA A 39 -2.73 -2.43 3.49
N ILE A 40 -3.39 -1.28 3.59
CA ILE A 40 -2.92 0.01 3.10
C ILE A 40 -2.58 0.89 4.30
N VAL A 41 -1.36 1.41 4.37
CA VAL A 41 -0.94 2.36 5.39
C VAL A 41 -0.82 3.74 4.74
N THR A 42 -1.53 4.72 5.28
CA THR A 42 -1.63 6.08 4.72
C THR A 42 -1.82 7.10 5.82
N ASP A 43 -1.73 8.40 5.51
CA ASP A 43 -2.15 9.47 6.40
C ASP A 43 -3.46 10.13 5.96
N GLU A 44 -4.05 10.90 6.87
CA GLU A 44 -5.35 11.58 6.72
C GLU A 44 -5.40 12.53 5.50
N ASN A 45 -4.27 13.13 5.09
CA ASN A 45 -4.26 14.06 3.96
C ASN A 45 -4.48 13.36 2.62
N LEU A 46 -4.28 12.04 2.55
CA LEU A 46 -4.37 11.28 1.31
C LEU A 46 -5.70 10.56 1.11
N SER A 47 -6.75 10.94 1.84
CA SER A 47 -8.10 10.36 1.71
C SER A 47 -8.60 10.23 0.26
N GLY A 48 -8.36 11.24 -0.58
CA GLY A 48 -8.71 11.19 -2.01
C GLY A 48 -7.94 10.11 -2.79
N HIS A 49 -6.63 10.01 -2.56
CA HIS A 49 -5.78 9.00 -3.20
C HIS A 49 -6.11 7.59 -2.67
N LEU A 50 -6.44 7.48 -1.38
CA LEU A 50 -6.89 6.23 -0.77
C LEU A 50 -8.16 5.73 -1.47
N ALA A 51 -9.14 6.61 -1.68
CA ALA A 51 -10.38 6.26 -2.39
C ALA A 51 -10.09 5.78 -3.83
N THR A 52 -9.20 6.46 -4.56
CA THR A 52 -8.78 6.02 -5.91
C THR A 52 -8.12 4.63 -5.87
N LEU A 53 -7.19 4.39 -4.95
CA LEU A 53 -6.52 3.10 -4.82
C LEU A 53 -7.50 1.97 -4.47
N GLN A 54 -8.36 2.18 -3.48
CA GLN A 54 -9.34 1.17 -3.06
C GLN A 54 -10.35 0.86 -4.17
N ALA A 55 -10.78 1.87 -4.94
CA ALA A 55 -11.64 1.66 -6.11
C ALA A 55 -10.93 0.80 -7.17
N SER A 56 -9.66 1.09 -7.47
CA SER A 56 -8.85 0.32 -8.42
C SER A 56 -8.67 -1.15 -7.98
N LEU A 57 -8.36 -1.38 -6.69
CA LEU A 57 -8.24 -2.72 -6.12
C LEU A 57 -9.58 -3.48 -6.16
N THR A 58 -10.68 -2.81 -5.80
CA THR A 58 -12.02 -3.40 -5.81
C THR A 58 -12.45 -3.83 -7.22
N ALA A 59 -12.13 -3.02 -8.24
CA ALA A 59 -12.39 -3.37 -9.64
C ALA A 59 -11.67 -4.66 -10.09
N HIS A 60 -10.59 -5.03 -9.40
CA HIS A 60 -9.82 -6.25 -9.63
C HIS A 60 -10.16 -7.38 -8.64
N GLY A 61 -11.24 -7.24 -7.87
CA GLY A 61 -11.67 -8.24 -6.88
C GLY A 61 -10.73 -8.36 -5.67
N VAL A 62 -9.88 -7.35 -5.42
CA VAL A 62 -8.96 -7.32 -4.29
C VAL A 62 -9.60 -6.55 -3.14
N ALA A 63 -9.85 -7.25 -2.04
CA ALA A 63 -10.24 -6.60 -0.78
C ALA A 63 -9.06 -5.76 -0.24
N SER A 64 -9.35 -4.63 0.38
CA SER A 64 -8.33 -3.79 1.00
C SER A 64 -8.83 -3.15 2.29
N GLU A 65 -7.94 -3.02 3.26
CA GLU A 65 -8.21 -2.36 4.55
C GLU A 65 -7.16 -1.27 4.81
N ALA A 66 -7.62 -0.08 5.21
CA ALA A 66 -6.76 1.08 5.39
C ALA A 66 -6.49 1.34 6.88
N ILE A 67 -5.22 1.47 7.23
CA ILE A 67 -4.74 1.97 8.52
C ILE A 67 -4.31 3.41 8.30
N VAL A 68 -5.14 4.35 8.77
CA VAL A 68 -4.93 5.79 8.60
C VAL A 68 -4.21 6.36 9.82
N LEU A 69 -3.07 7.01 9.59
CA LEU A 69 -2.23 7.62 10.61
C LEU A 69 -2.41 9.14 10.62
N SER A 70 -2.11 9.77 11.77
CA SER A 70 -2.01 11.22 11.84
C SER A 70 -0.83 11.72 10.99
N PRO A 71 -1.00 12.82 10.24
CA PRO A 71 0.03 13.31 9.33
C PRO A 71 1.22 13.97 10.06
N GLY A 72 2.36 14.01 9.36
CA GLY A 72 3.56 14.72 9.78
C GLY A 72 4.65 13.85 10.41
N GLU A 73 5.87 14.38 10.50
CA GLU A 73 7.08 13.64 10.91
C GLU A 73 6.98 13.03 12.32
N GLY A 74 6.19 13.63 13.21
CA GLY A 74 6.01 13.12 14.58
C GLY A 74 5.38 11.72 14.65
N SER A 75 4.68 11.29 13.59
CA SER A 75 4.14 9.93 13.49
C SER A 75 5.21 8.88 13.21
N LYS A 76 6.42 9.26 12.76
CA LYS A 76 7.58 8.36 12.60
C LYS A 76 8.27 8.10 13.93
N SER A 77 7.53 7.41 14.79
CA SER A 77 7.94 7.07 16.14
C SER A 77 7.66 5.60 16.44
N TRP A 78 8.44 5.02 17.36
CA TRP A 78 8.26 3.64 17.81
C TRP A 78 6.85 3.36 18.31
N ALA A 79 6.25 4.31 19.06
CA ALA A 79 4.89 4.15 19.55
C ALA A 79 3.86 4.04 18.41
N THR A 80 4.07 4.74 17.29
CA THR A 80 3.19 4.63 16.13
C THR A 80 3.43 3.33 15.36
N LEU A 81 4.70 2.91 15.23
CA LEU A 81 5.04 1.63 14.62
C LEU A 81 4.44 0.46 15.41
N GLU A 82 4.51 0.49 16.74
CA GLU A 82 3.91 -0.52 17.63
C GLU A 82 2.41 -0.63 17.38
N ARG A 83 1.68 0.48 17.43
CA ARG A 83 0.24 0.51 17.13
C ARG A 83 -0.06 0.03 15.71
N LEU A 84 0.77 0.39 14.73
CA LEU A 84 0.62 -0.09 13.36
C LEU A 84 0.78 -1.62 13.28
N CYS A 85 1.77 -2.18 13.98
CA CYS A 85 1.95 -3.63 14.06
C CYS A 85 0.74 -4.32 14.69
N ASP A 86 0.21 -3.80 15.78
CA ASP A 86 -1.00 -4.34 16.42
C ASP A 86 -2.19 -4.34 15.44
N ARG A 87 -2.39 -3.25 14.70
CA ARG A 87 -3.44 -3.16 13.69
C ARG A 87 -3.24 -4.13 12.53
N LEU A 88 -2.02 -4.35 12.07
CA LEU A 88 -1.73 -5.36 11.04
C LEU A 88 -2.05 -6.78 11.54
N LEU A 89 -1.78 -7.07 12.81
CA LEU A 89 -2.14 -8.35 13.44
C LEU A 89 -3.66 -8.52 13.57
N ASP A 90 -4.39 -7.47 13.96
CA ASP A 90 -5.86 -7.49 14.05
C ASP A 90 -6.53 -7.82 12.70
N ILE A 91 -5.93 -7.38 11.59
CA ILE A 91 -6.39 -7.63 10.21
C ILE A 91 -5.99 -9.04 9.73
N GLY A 92 -5.14 -9.75 10.48
CA GLY A 92 -4.66 -11.09 10.13
C GLY A 92 -3.62 -11.08 9.01
N ILE A 93 -2.81 -10.01 8.91
CA ILE A 93 -1.69 -9.94 7.98
C ILE A 93 -0.59 -10.92 8.42
N GLU A 94 -0.18 -11.79 7.49
CA GLU A 94 0.81 -12.83 7.71
C GLU A 94 2.11 -12.55 6.94
N ARG A 95 3.15 -13.37 7.16
CA ARG A 95 4.47 -13.22 6.51
C ARG A 95 4.41 -13.26 4.97
N GLY A 96 3.40 -13.92 4.40
CA GLY A 96 3.22 -14.05 2.95
C GLY A 96 2.45 -12.88 2.32
N ASP A 97 1.90 -11.99 3.14
CA ASP A 97 1.06 -10.88 2.70
C ASP A 97 1.88 -9.63 2.36
N HIS A 98 1.24 -8.68 1.70
CA HIS A 98 1.83 -7.44 1.27
C HIS A 98 1.16 -6.25 1.95
N VAL A 99 1.98 -5.30 2.41
CA VAL A 99 1.54 -4.00 2.92
C VAL A 99 1.82 -2.95 1.86
N VAL A 100 0.81 -2.13 1.55
CA VAL A 100 0.92 -1.01 0.63
C VAL A 100 1.14 0.27 1.45
N ALA A 101 2.27 0.93 1.26
CA ALA A 101 2.47 2.29 1.77
C ALA A 101 1.94 3.29 0.72
N LEU A 102 0.88 4.03 1.07
CA LEU A 102 0.34 5.13 0.28
C LEU A 102 0.65 6.43 1.02
N GLY A 103 1.71 7.13 0.62
CA GLY A 103 2.23 8.21 1.43
C GLY A 103 3.45 8.88 0.83
N GLY A 104 3.88 9.95 1.51
CA GLY A 104 5.25 10.45 1.39
C GLY A 104 6.26 9.55 2.10
N GLY A 105 7.50 10.03 2.16
CA GLY A 105 8.58 9.39 2.92
C GLY A 105 8.54 9.71 4.41
#